data_AF-A0ABD5J6R6-F1
#
_entry.id   AF-A0ABD5J6R6-F1
#
_cell.length_a   1.000
_cell.length_b   1.000
_cell.length_c   1.000
_cell.angle_alpha   90.00
_cell.angle_beta   90.00
_cell.angle_gamma   90.00
#
_symmetry.space_group_name_H-M   'P 1'
#
loop_
_entity.id
_entity.type
_entity.pdbx_description
1 polymer ?
#
loop_
_entity_poly.entity_id
_entity_poly.type
_entity_poly.pdbx_seq_one_letter_code
_entity_poly.pdbx_strand_id
1 'polypeptide(L)'
;MKPHPATGRLFFPLVALVVIVADQLSKAMALAAWSGTAGPQARFGPFCALLVRNTGVAFGLGHSRPALIVVITLAGAVATLGAAGAGLRVRGRGAALGLGLIAGGAMGNGADRMIRSPGPLRGAVIDWITLDARGPVFNLADVALITGTLLTAALLLRRTSRERAVALPGGGAGPDPVVSLRPCAPRPDPRPDPTPARSLGPSPAPARPPSAPPRAPSPSPGPAPSAPPPSPAPGSPARRGTPRNP
;
A
#
# COMPACT_ATOMS: atom_id res chain seq x y z
N MET A 1 -2.97 -25.08 24.60
CA MET A 1 -1.95 -24.06 24.95
C MET A 1 -2.35 -22.71 24.36
N LYS A 2 -2.68 -21.70 25.18
CA LYS A 2 -2.96 -20.34 24.72
C LYS A 2 -1.63 -19.70 24.29
N PRO A 3 -1.48 -19.20 23.04
CA PRO A 3 -0.23 -18.57 22.63
C PRO A 3 0.04 -17.33 23.50
N HIS A 4 1.19 -17.29 24.14
CA HIS A 4 1.64 -16.12 24.90
C HIS A 4 1.71 -14.91 23.96
N PRO A 5 1.26 -13.71 24.39
CA PRO A 5 1.28 -12.49 23.56
C PRO A 5 2.70 -12.08 23.09
N ALA A 6 3.75 -12.64 23.69
CA ALA A 6 5.15 -12.43 23.29
C ALA A 6 5.54 -13.18 22.01
N THR A 7 4.94 -14.33 21.70
CA THR A 7 5.39 -15.20 20.59
C THR A 7 5.16 -14.57 19.22
N GLY A 8 4.08 -13.81 19.04
CA GLY A 8 3.81 -13.09 17.79
C GLY A 8 4.74 -11.89 17.57
N ARG A 9 5.25 -11.29 18.65
CA ARG A 9 6.12 -10.10 18.60
C ARG A 9 7.53 -10.42 18.11
N LEU A 10 8.08 -11.58 18.46
CA LEU A 10 9.40 -12.02 17.97
C LEU A 10 9.30 -12.79 16.64
N PHE A 11 8.16 -13.43 16.36
CA PHE A 11 8.03 -14.22 15.13
C PHE A 11 7.99 -13.35 13.86
N PHE A 12 7.29 -12.23 13.88
CA PHE A 12 7.27 -11.27 12.76
C PHE A 12 8.67 -10.77 12.35
N PRO A 13 9.48 -10.17 13.25
CA PRO A 13 10.80 -9.66 12.86
C PRO A 13 11.75 -10.80 12.48
N LEU A 14 11.60 -11.99 13.08
CA LEU A 14 12.37 -13.17 12.68
C LEU A 14 12.08 -13.58 11.23
N VAL A 15 10.81 -13.65 10.83
CA VAL A 15 10.43 -13.93 9.43
C VAL A 15 11.02 -12.88 8.50
N ALA A 16 10.88 -11.59 8.85
CA ALA A 16 11.44 -10.51 8.03
C ALA A 16 12.96 -10.62 7.87
N LEU A 17 13.68 -10.92 8.96
CA LEU A 17 15.12 -11.13 8.96
C LEU A 17 15.53 -12.31 8.07
N VAL A 18 14.84 -13.45 8.20
CA VAL A 18 15.13 -14.64 7.37
C VAL A 18 14.93 -14.33 5.89
N VAL A 19 13.87 -13.61 5.52
CA VAL A 19 13.63 -13.20 4.13
C VAL A 19 14.73 -12.28 3.61
N ILE A 20 15.15 -11.27 4.39
CA ILE A 20 16.24 -10.37 4.00
C ILE A 20 17.53 -11.15 3.77
N VAL A 21 17.92 -12.01 4.71
CA VAL A 21 19.16 -12.79 4.62
C VAL A 21 19.12 -13.72 3.41
N ALA A 22 18.01 -14.45 3.22
CA ALA A 22 17.85 -15.36 2.09
C ALA A 22 17.88 -14.62 0.75
N ASP A 23 17.20 -13.48 0.64
CA ASP A 23 17.18 -12.65 -0.57
C ASP A 23 18.57 -12.11 -0.90
N GLN A 24 19.24 -11.45 0.06
CA GLN A 24 20.57 -10.87 -0.18
C GLN A 24 21.62 -11.94 -0.50
N LEU A 25 21.58 -13.10 0.17
CA LEU A 25 22.49 -14.21 -0.14
C LEU A 25 22.24 -14.76 -1.54
N SER A 26 20.96 -14.97 -1.92
CA SER A 26 20.62 -15.46 -3.25
C SER A 26 21.09 -14.52 -4.37
N LYS A 27 20.95 -13.20 -4.16
CA LYS A 27 21.41 -12.16 -5.08
C LYS A 27 22.92 -12.10 -5.16
N ALA A 28 23.62 -12.26 -4.04
CA ALA A 28 25.08 -12.32 -4.01
C ALA A 28 25.60 -13.54 -4.79
N MET A 29 24.97 -14.71 -4.61
CA MET A 29 25.30 -15.92 -5.36
C MET A 29 25.05 -15.74 -6.86
N ALA A 30 23.89 -15.20 -7.25
CA ALA A 30 23.56 -14.94 -8.65
C ALA A 30 24.56 -13.98 -9.30
N LEU A 31 24.95 -12.91 -8.60
CA LEU A 31 25.97 -11.98 -9.07
C LEU A 31 27.34 -12.64 -9.23
N ALA A 32 27.75 -13.45 -8.26
CA ALA A 32 29.04 -14.15 -8.32
C ALA A 32 29.07 -15.17 -9.46
N ALA A 33 27.96 -15.87 -9.72
CA ALA A 33 27.89 -16.91 -10.73
C ALA A 33 27.77 -16.36 -12.16
N TRP A 34 27.04 -15.24 -12.36
CA TRP A 34 26.54 -14.87 -13.69
C TRP A 34 26.86 -13.44 -14.14
N SER A 35 27.57 -12.65 -13.35
CA SER A 35 27.99 -11.31 -13.81
C SER A 35 28.84 -11.39 -15.07
N GLY A 36 28.49 -10.63 -16.11
CA GLY A 36 29.20 -10.61 -17.39
C GLY A 36 28.76 -11.70 -18.39
N THR A 37 27.81 -12.55 -18.02
CA THR A 37 27.21 -13.53 -18.94
C THR A 37 26.00 -12.94 -19.68
N ALA A 38 25.73 -13.44 -20.89
CA ALA A 38 24.56 -13.07 -21.68
C ALA A 38 23.56 -14.22 -21.79
N GLY A 39 22.27 -13.90 -21.73
CA GLY A 39 21.18 -14.88 -21.86
C GLY A 39 20.91 -15.71 -20.60
N PRO A 40 19.97 -16.67 -20.66
CA PRO A 40 19.65 -17.56 -19.54
C PRO A 40 20.85 -18.43 -19.14
N GLN A 41 21.17 -18.49 -17.84
CA GLN A 41 22.39 -19.15 -17.37
C GLN A 41 22.18 -20.58 -16.88
N ALA A 42 20.99 -20.91 -16.37
CA ALA A 42 20.66 -22.23 -15.86
C ALA A 42 19.15 -22.47 -15.93
N ARG A 43 18.73 -23.74 -15.91
CA ARG A 43 17.31 -24.13 -15.83
C ARG A 43 17.09 -25.10 -14.67
N PHE A 44 16.06 -24.85 -13.88
CA PHE A 44 15.65 -25.68 -12.74
C PHE A 44 14.13 -25.86 -12.76
N GLY A 45 13.69 -26.95 -13.39
CA GLY A 45 12.27 -27.24 -13.61
C GLY A 45 11.60 -26.20 -14.52
N PRO A 46 10.49 -25.57 -14.10
CA PRO A 46 9.81 -24.53 -14.87
C PRO A 46 10.51 -23.17 -14.79
N PHE A 47 11.59 -23.05 -14.01
CA PHE A 47 12.30 -21.80 -13.80
C PHE A 47 13.65 -21.80 -14.54
N CYS A 48 14.10 -20.60 -14.90
CA CYS A 48 15.41 -20.32 -15.47
C CYS A 48 16.11 -19.25 -14.63
N ALA A 49 17.42 -19.37 -14.50
CA ALA A 49 18.28 -18.29 -14.05
C ALA A 49 18.49 -17.32 -15.20
N LEU A 50 18.20 -16.04 -14.96
CA LEU A 50 18.48 -14.93 -15.87
C LEU A 50 18.85 -13.69 -15.05
N LEU A 51 20.15 -13.41 -14.90
CA LEU A 51 20.61 -12.25 -14.15
C LEU A 51 20.25 -10.91 -14.82
N VAL A 52 19.47 -10.08 -14.13
CA VAL A 52 19.06 -8.73 -14.56
C VAL A 52 19.31 -7.73 -13.43
N ARG A 53 19.85 -6.56 -13.79
CA ARG A 53 19.96 -5.40 -12.89
C ARG A 53 18.80 -4.45 -13.16
N ASN A 54 17.77 -4.52 -12.33
CA ASN A 54 16.52 -3.81 -12.51
C ASN A 54 16.54 -2.43 -11.85
N THR A 55 16.54 -1.38 -12.67
CA THR A 55 16.52 0.03 -12.23
C THR A 55 15.11 0.58 -12.02
N GLY A 56 14.06 -0.15 -12.40
CA GLY A 56 12.65 0.28 -12.31
C GLY A 56 11.81 -0.50 -11.29
N VAL A 57 10.49 -0.36 -11.39
CA VAL A 57 9.50 -1.33 -10.87
C VAL A 57 8.94 -2.13 -12.05
N ALA A 58 8.29 -3.25 -11.74
CA ALA A 58 7.57 -4.08 -12.72
C ALA A 58 6.82 -3.23 -13.77
N PHE A 59 6.86 -3.68 -15.03
CA PHE A 59 6.25 -3.03 -16.20
C PHE A 59 6.85 -1.66 -16.60
N GLY A 60 8.08 -1.34 -16.16
CA GLY A 60 8.75 -0.08 -16.54
C GLY A 60 8.18 1.15 -15.81
N LEU A 61 7.21 0.97 -14.92
CA LEU A 61 6.70 2.03 -14.06
C LEU A 61 7.82 2.48 -13.11
N GLY A 62 8.09 3.79 -13.08
CA GLY A 62 9.08 4.38 -12.19
C GLY A 62 10.53 4.38 -12.70
N HIS A 63 10.79 4.03 -13.96
CA HIS A 63 12.09 4.26 -14.60
C HIS A 63 12.53 5.75 -14.52
N SER A 64 11.56 6.68 -14.53
CA SER A 64 11.79 8.13 -14.37
C SER A 64 11.83 8.61 -12.91
N ARG A 65 11.45 7.76 -11.94
CA ARG A 65 11.34 8.12 -10.51
C ARG A 65 11.77 6.99 -9.56
N PRO A 66 13.00 6.43 -9.69
CA PRO A 66 13.47 5.34 -8.84
C PRO A 66 13.49 5.72 -7.34
N ALA A 67 13.77 6.98 -7.02
CA ALA A 67 13.74 7.48 -5.64
C ALA A 67 12.33 7.42 -5.01
N LEU A 68 11.27 7.68 -5.79
CA LEU A 68 9.89 7.59 -5.29
C LEU A 68 9.51 6.16 -4.91
N ILE A 69 9.97 5.19 -5.70
CA ILE A 69 9.76 3.76 -5.42
C ILE A 69 10.41 3.39 -4.10
N VAL A 70 11.67 3.79 -3.89
CA VAL A 70 12.36 3.52 -2.63
C VAL A 70 11.62 4.15 -1.45
N VAL A 71 11.19 5.40 -1.58
CA VAL A 71 10.46 6.10 -0.53
C VAL A 71 9.16 5.37 -0.19
N ILE A 72 8.38 4.94 -1.17
CA ILE A 72 7.11 4.24 -0.94
C ILE A 72 7.36 2.85 -0.31
N THR A 73 8.31 2.09 -0.85
CA THR A 73 8.65 0.75 -0.33
C THR A 73 9.18 0.83 1.11
N LEU A 74 10.09 1.77 1.38
CA LEU A 74 10.68 1.95 2.71
C LEU A 74 9.66 2.52 3.69
N ALA A 75 8.82 3.48 3.27
CA ALA A 75 7.72 4.00 4.10
C ALA A 75 6.73 2.88 4.45
N GLY A 76 6.40 2.01 3.49
CA GLY A 76 5.54 0.83 3.73
C GLY A 76 6.17 -0.15 4.72
N ALA A 77 7.47 -0.45 4.57
CA ALA A 77 8.19 -1.31 5.51
C ALA A 77 8.24 -0.70 6.92
N VAL A 78 8.57 0.58 7.04
CA VAL A 78 8.61 1.31 8.32
C VAL A 78 7.23 1.39 8.95
N ALA A 79 6.17 1.68 8.18
CA ALA A 79 4.80 1.69 8.68
C ALA A 79 4.38 0.30 9.18
N THR A 80 4.77 -0.77 8.49
CA THR A 80 4.46 -2.15 8.88
C THR A 80 5.20 -2.55 10.17
N LEU A 81 6.49 -2.22 10.26
CA LEU A 81 7.33 -2.43 11.45
C LEU A 81 6.83 -1.59 12.64
N GLY A 82 6.52 -0.33 12.39
CA GLY A 82 6.00 0.62 13.38
C GLY A 82 4.64 0.20 13.91
N ALA A 83 3.74 -0.31 13.04
CA ALA A 83 2.48 -0.87 13.48
C ALA A 83 2.68 -2.12 14.36
N ALA A 84 3.56 -3.02 13.96
CA ALA A 84 3.91 -4.19 14.77
C ALA A 84 4.51 -3.80 16.13
N GLY A 85 5.39 -2.79 16.17
CA GLY A 85 6.05 -2.27 17.38
C GLY A 85 5.12 -1.49 18.30
N ALA A 86 4.21 -0.69 17.75
CA ALA A 86 3.18 0.06 18.50
C ALA A 86 2.10 -0.84 19.13
N GLY A 87 2.22 -2.16 18.97
CA GLY A 87 1.27 -3.11 19.52
C GLY A 87 -0.09 -3.07 18.83
N LEU A 88 -0.19 -2.53 17.60
CA LEU A 88 -1.29 -2.83 16.69
C LEU A 88 -1.21 -4.34 16.45
N ARG A 89 -2.00 -5.07 17.23
CA ARG A 89 -1.72 -6.46 17.56
C ARG A 89 -1.67 -7.29 16.28
N VAL A 90 -0.47 -7.73 15.90
CA VAL A 90 -0.28 -8.82 14.94
C VAL A 90 -0.78 -10.09 15.61
N ARG A 91 -2.10 -10.31 15.56
CA ARG A 91 -2.76 -11.41 16.26
C ARG A 91 -2.70 -12.66 15.40
N GLY A 92 -1.88 -13.61 15.84
CA GLY A 92 -1.78 -14.94 15.26
C GLY A 92 -0.58 -15.10 14.34
N ARG A 93 -0.09 -16.34 14.26
CA ARG A 93 1.11 -16.72 13.48
C ARG A 93 0.95 -16.38 11.99
N GLY A 94 -0.25 -16.53 11.43
CA GLY A 94 -0.51 -16.21 10.02
C GLY A 94 -0.33 -14.72 9.70
N ALA A 95 -0.80 -13.82 10.57
CA ALA A 95 -0.61 -12.39 10.38
C ALA A 95 0.88 -12.00 10.51
N ALA A 96 1.59 -12.58 11.49
CA ALA A 96 3.01 -12.35 11.67
C ALA A 96 3.86 -12.88 10.50
N LEU A 97 3.50 -14.04 9.94
CA LEU A 97 4.13 -14.57 8.74
C LEU A 97 3.87 -13.66 7.53
N GLY A 98 2.61 -13.31 7.25
CA GLY A 98 2.25 -12.47 6.11
C GLY A 98 2.91 -11.09 6.14
N LEU A 99 2.84 -10.41 7.28
CA LEU A 99 3.51 -9.12 7.46
C LEU A 99 5.03 -9.26 7.41
N GLY A 100 5.61 -10.31 8.00
CA GLY A 100 7.05 -10.53 8.02
C GLY A 100 7.61 -10.75 6.62
N LEU A 101 6.88 -11.50 5.79
CA LEU A 101 7.20 -11.68 4.37
C LEU A 101 7.17 -10.36 3.60
N ILE A 102 6.13 -9.54 3.79
CA ILE A 102 6.01 -8.22 3.15
C ILE A 102 7.15 -7.30 3.58
N ALA A 103 7.38 -7.19 4.89
CA ALA A 103 8.41 -6.32 5.45
C ALA A 103 9.81 -6.75 5.01
N GLY A 104 10.10 -8.05 5.07
CA GLY A 104 11.38 -8.61 4.63
C GLY A 104 11.64 -8.40 3.14
N GLY A 105 10.65 -8.68 2.28
CA GLY A 105 10.79 -8.47 0.83
C GLY A 105 10.93 -6.99 0.46
N ALA A 106 10.16 -6.11 1.10
CA ALA A 106 10.31 -4.66 0.93
C ALA A 106 11.70 -4.18 1.35
N MET A 107 12.23 -4.67 2.47
CA MET A 107 13.56 -4.31 2.96
C MET A 107 14.69 -4.87 2.08
N GLY A 108 14.60 -6.10 1.57
CA GLY A 108 15.61 -6.67 0.65
C GLY A 108 15.74 -5.86 -0.64
N ASN A 109 14.62 -5.61 -1.32
CA ASN A 109 14.61 -4.76 -2.52
C ASN A 109 14.93 -3.28 -2.23
N GLY A 110 14.58 -2.79 -1.03
CA GLY A 110 14.97 -1.45 -0.58
C GLY A 110 16.48 -1.33 -0.35
N ALA A 111 17.10 -2.33 0.26
CA ALA A 111 18.54 -2.38 0.54
C ALA A 111 19.36 -2.32 -0.76
N ASP A 112 18.97 -3.09 -1.78
CA ASP A 112 19.62 -3.04 -3.09
C ASP A 112 19.59 -1.62 -3.68
N ARG A 113 18.45 -0.94 -3.62
CA ARG A 113 18.30 0.44 -4.14
C ARG A 113 19.09 1.48 -3.33
N MET A 114 19.35 1.22 -2.05
CA MET A 114 20.12 2.09 -1.16
C MET A 114 21.63 1.89 -1.28
N ILE A 115 22.08 0.65 -1.45
CA ILE A 115 23.49 0.29 -1.27
C ILE A 115 24.20 0.07 -2.60
N ARG A 116 23.48 -0.35 -3.65
CA ARG A 116 24.11 -0.70 -4.94
C ARG A 116 24.30 0.52 -5.84
N SER A 117 25.26 0.41 -6.74
CA SER A 117 25.58 1.40 -7.77
C SER A 117 24.37 1.73 -8.66
N PRO A 118 24.27 2.95 -9.23
CA PRO A 118 25.25 4.05 -9.20
C PRO A 118 25.26 4.92 -7.94
N GLY A 119 24.37 4.70 -6.96
CA GLY A 119 24.35 5.48 -5.72
C GLY A 119 23.08 5.26 -4.90
N PRO A 120 23.01 5.83 -3.68
CA PRO A 120 21.85 5.67 -2.82
C PRO A 120 20.58 6.19 -3.49
N LEU A 121 19.48 5.45 -3.34
CA LEU A 121 18.18 5.68 -3.99
C LEU A 121 18.17 5.50 -5.52
N ARG A 122 19.29 5.10 -6.10
CA ARG A 122 19.47 4.86 -7.54
C ARG A 122 19.95 3.45 -7.85
N GLY A 123 20.23 2.64 -6.82
CA GLY A 123 20.72 1.28 -6.98
C GLY A 123 19.75 0.40 -7.76
N ALA A 124 20.30 -0.50 -8.58
CA ALA A 124 19.51 -1.52 -9.25
C ALA A 124 19.22 -2.70 -8.32
N VAL A 125 18.00 -3.20 -8.37
CA VAL A 125 17.61 -4.47 -7.73
C VAL A 125 18.17 -5.63 -8.56
N ILE A 126 18.66 -6.67 -7.90
CA ILE A 126 19.16 -7.85 -8.57
C ILE A 126 18.03 -8.86 -8.73
N ASP A 127 17.62 -9.09 -9.97
CA ASP A 127 16.64 -10.11 -10.34
C ASP A 127 17.36 -11.26 -11.05
N TRP A 128 16.95 -12.50 -10.79
CA TRP A 128 17.66 -13.65 -11.34
C TRP A 128 16.79 -14.86 -11.66
N ILE A 129 15.51 -14.87 -11.32
CA ILE A 129 14.59 -15.97 -11.56
C ILE A 129 13.58 -15.56 -12.63
N THR A 130 13.33 -16.40 -13.62
CA THR A 130 12.21 -16.24 -14.56
C THR A 130 11.55 -17.58 -14.88
N LEU A 131 10.27 -17.58 -15.27
CA LEU A 131 9.57 -18.78 -15.77
C LEU A 131 9.75 -18.97 -17.28
N ASP A 132 9.99 -17.88 -18.01
CA ASP A 132 10.19 -17.85 -19.45
C ASP A 132 11.32 -16.86 -19.75
N ALA A 133 12.19 -17.18 -20.71
CA ALA A 133 13.26 -16.27 -21.14
C ALA A 133 12.72 -14.91 -21.63
N ARG A 134 11.44 -14.84 -22.02
CA ARG A 134 10.73 -13.60 -22.40
C ARG A 134 9.84 -13.02 -21.30
N GLY A 135 9.71 -13.73 -20.18
CA GLY A 135 8.88 -13.35 -19.05
C GLY A 135 9.55 -12.37 -18.09
N PRO A 136 8.82 -11.90 -17.06
CA PRO A 136 9.40 -11.06 -16.02
C PRO A 136 10.45 -11.82 -15.22
N VAL A 137 11.58 -11.15 -14.97
CA VAL A 137 12.61 -11.64 -14.05
C VAL A 137 12.34 -11.06 -12.66
N PHE A 138 12.48 -11.87 -11.63
CA PHE A 138 12.20 -11.52 -10.24
C PHE A 138 13.22 -12.16 -9.30
N ASN A 139 13.06 -11.89 -8.00
CA ASN A 139 13.90 -12.42 -6.93
C ASN A 139 13.08 -12.97 -5.75
N LEU A 140 13.76 -13.38 -4.69
CA LEU A 140 13.13 -13.95 -3.50
C LEU A 140 12.32 -12.90 -2.71
N ALA A 141 12.78 -11.66 -2.68
CA ALA A 141 12.02 -10.55 -2.09
C ALA A 141 10.67 -10.31 -2.82
N ASP A 142 10.60 -10.46 -4.14
CA ASP A 142 9.34 -10.35 -4.89
C ASP A 142 8.38 -11.50 -4.57
N VAL A 143 8.91 -12.73 -4.49
CA VAL A 143 8.14 -13.91 -4.07
C VAL A 143 7.58 -13.72 -2.67
N ALA A 144 8.38 -13.19 -1.74
CA ALA A 144 7.95 -12.88 -0.37
C ALA A 144 6.86 -11.80 -0.34
N LEU A 145 7.01 -10.72 -1.14
CA LEU A 145 5.99 -9.67 -1.25
C LEU A 145 4.65 -10.22 -1.75
N ILE A 146 4.65 -10.99 -2.84
CA ILE A 146 3.42 -11.58 -3.41
C ILE A 146 2.79 -12.54 -2.41
N THR A 147 3.58 -13.49 -1.88
CA THR A 147 3.08 -14.52 -0.95
C THR A 147 2.54 -13.90 0.34
N GLY A 148 3.28 -12.94 0.91
CA GLY A 148 2.88 -12.23 2.13
C GLY A 148 1.63 -11.39 1.94
N THR A 149 1.50 -10.72 0.79
CA THR A 149 0.31 -9.94 0.43
C THR A 149 -0.91 -10.84 0.26
N LEU A 150 -0.79 -11.94 -0.50
CA LEU A 150 -1.88 -12.89 -0.70
C LEU A 150 -2.32 -13.54 0.62
N LEU A 151 -1.37 -13.95 1.47
CA LEU A 151 -1.67 -14.51 2.78
C LEU A 151 -2.41 -13.49 3.66
N THR A 152 -1.91 -12.25 3.72
CA THR A 152 -2.53 -11.19 4.52
C THR A 152 -3.94 -10.88 4.02
N ALA A 153 -4.12 -10.75 2.71
CA ALA A 153 -5.43 -10.54 2.09
C ALA A 153 -6.40 -11.69 2.39
N ALA A 154 -5.96 -12.94 2.26
CA ALA A 154 -6.79 -14.11 2.56
C ALA A 154 -7.22 -14.16 4.03
N LEU A 155 -6.33 -13.80 4.96
CA LEU A 155 -6.66 -13.73 6.39
C LEU A 155 -7.67 -12.61 6.70
N LEU A 156 -7.51 -11.45 6.06
CA LEU A 156 -8.46 -10.32 6.20
C LEU A 156 -9.84 -10.70 5.65
N LEU A 157 -9.91 -11.29 4.46
CA LEU A 157 -11.17 -11.74 3.85
C LEU A 157 -11.87 -12.80 4.71
N ARG A 158 -11.14 -13.79 5.24
CA ARG A 158 -11.72 -14.79 6.14
C ARG A 158 -12.27 -14.18 7.42
N ARG A 159 -11.61 -13.14 7.94
CA ARG A 159 -12.07 -12.43 9.14
C ARG A 159 -13.36 -11.66 8.87
N THR A 160 -13.43 -10.91 7.78
CA THR A 160 -14.64 -10.15 7.42
C THR A 160 -15.81 -11.07 7.09
N SER A 161 -15.59 -12.21 6.43
CA SER A 161 -16.63 -13.22 6.18
C SER A 161 -17.19 -13.80 7.49
N ARG A 162 -16.33 -14.08 8.48
CA ARG A 162 -16.79 -14.56 9.80
C ARG A 162 -17.56 -13.49 10.56
N GLU A 163 -17.08 -12.25 10.57
CA GLU A 163 -17.75 -11.12 11.22
C GLU A 163 -19.14 -10.88 10.59
N ARG A 164 -19.26 -10.99 9.26
CA ARG A 164 -20.56 -10.94 8.55
C ARG A 164 -21.47 -12.13 8.90
N ALA A 165 -20.94 -13.35 8.96
CA ALA A 165 -21.73 -14.54 9.30
C ALA A 165 -22.26 -14.50 10.74
N VAL A 166 -21.51 -13.91 11.68
CA VAL A 166 -21.95 -13.70 13.07
C VAL A 166 -22.95 -12.54 13.18
N ALA A 167 -22.79 -11.50 12.36
CA ALA A 167 -23.68 -10.34 12.35
C ALA A 167 -25.05 -10.60 11.70
N LEU A 168 -25.23 -11.71 10.99
CA LEU A 168 -26.52 -12.21 10.50
C LEU A 168 -27.02 -13.30 11.46
N PRO A 169 -27.88 -12.99 12.45
CA PRO A 169 -28.48 -14.01 13.28
C PRO A 169 -29.37 -14.86 12.37
N GLY A 170 -29.31 -16.19 12.54
CA GLY A 170 -29.95 -17.21 11.70
C GLY A 170 -31.22 -16.77 10.97
N GLY A 171 -31.11 -16.64 9.65
CA GLY A 171 -32.24 -16.83 8.74
C GLY A 171 -32.61 -18.31 8.75
N GLY A 172 -33.26 -18.76 9.83
CA GLY A 172 -33.99 -20.01 9.81
C GLY A 172 -35.03 -19.90 8.70
N ALA A 173 -35.03 -20.88 7.80
CA ALA A 173 -36.19 -21.20 6.98
C ALA A 173 -37.35 -21.57 7.93
N GLY A 174 -38.05 -20.57 8.45
CA GLY A 174 -39.37 -20.71 9.02
C GLY A 174 -40.40 -20.36 7.94
N PRO A 175 -41.56 -21.04 7.87
CA PRO A 175 -42.58 -20.71 6.88
C PRO A 175 -42.96 -19.23 7.02
N ASP A 176 -43.17 -18.58 5.88
CA ASP A 176 -43.46 -17.14 5.77
C ASP A 176 -44.41 -16.65 6.86
N PRO A 177 -44.17 -15.47 7.47
CA PRO A 177 -45.14 -14.90 8.38
C PRO A 177 -46.38 -14.55 7.57
N VAL A 178 -47.40 -15.41 7.69
CA VAL A 178 -48.77 -15.07 7.28
C VAL A 178 -49.10 -13.76 7.98
N VAL A 179 -49.22 -12.69 7.21
CA VAL A 179 -49.61 -11.37 7.70
C VAL A 179 -51.01 -11.49 8.27
N SER A 180 -51.11 -11.74 9.58
CA SER A 180 -52.37 -11.67 10.31
C SER A 180 -52.74 -10.20 10.48
N LEU A 181 -53.47 -9.66 9.49
CA LEU A 181 -54.11 -8.35 9.61
C LEU A 181 -55.08 -8.38 10.80
N ARG A 182 -54.68 -7.79 11.93
CA ARG A 182 -55.61 -7.50 13.03
C ARG A 182 -56.50 -6.31 12.64
N PRO A 183 -57.82 -6.37 12.85
CA PRO A 183 -58.69 -5.22 12.65
C PRO A 183 -58.31 -4.07 13.60
N CYS A 184 -58.36 -2.85 13.07
CA CYS A 184 -58.07 -1.61 13.79
C CYS A 184 -59.10 -1.41 14.91
N ALA A 185 -58.66 -1.34 16.17
CA ALA A 185 -59.54 -0.95 17.28
C ALA A 185 -59.71 0.59 17.31
N PRO A 186 -60.90 1.12 17.65
CA PRO A 186 -61.12 2.57 17.73
C PRO A 186 -60.34 3.19 18.90
N ARG A 187 -59.77 4.38 18.70
CA ARG A 187 -59.18 5.18 19.78
C ARG A 187 -60.29 5.73 20.70
N PRO A 188 -60.12 5.73 22.03
CA PRO A 188 -61.05 6.40 22.93
C PRO A 188 -60.84 7.92 22.92
N ASP A 189 -61.95 8.68 22.94
CA ASP A 189 -61.97 10.13 22.92
C ASP A 189 -61.34 10.75 24.19
N PRO A 190 -60.62 11.89 24.08
CA PRO A 190 -60.12 12.62 25.23
C PRO A 190 -61.25 13.45 25.86
N ARG A 191 -61.58 13.19 27.12
CA ARG A 191 -62.38 14.12 27.93
C ARG A 191 -61.50 15.29 28.41
N PRO A 192 -62.05 16.52 28.53
CA PRO A 192 -61.31 17.65 29.07
C PRO A 192 -61.27 17.62 30.61
N ASP A 193 -60.08 17.74 31.19
CA ASP A 193 -59.89 17.98 32.63
C ASP A 193 -59.99 19.49 32.96
N PRO A 194 -60.49 19.85 34.16
CA PRO A 194 -60.74 21.24 34.54
C PRO A 194 -59.47 22.00 34.97
N THR A 195 -59.38 23.24 34.49
CA THR A 195 -58.35 24.25 34.73
C THR A 195 -58.28 24.74 36.19
N PRO A 196 -57.08 24.93 36.78
CA PRO A 196 -56.89 25.86 37.89
C PRO A 196 -56.26 27.19 37.43
N ALA A 197 -56.70 28.27 38.09
CA ALA A 197 -56.44 29.66 37.73
C ALA A 197 -55.02 30.17 38.07
N ARG A 198 -54.43 30.85 37.07
CA ARG A 198 -53.69 32.13 37.07
C ARG A 198 -52.95 32.58 38.36
N SER A 199 -51.64 32.81 38.23
CA SER A 199 -50.94 33.94 38.88
C SER A 199 -49.89 34.53 37.92
N LEU A 200 -50.07 35.81 37.59
CA LEU A 200 -49.22 36.62 36.72
C LEU A 200 -47.91 37.00 37.42
N GLY A 201 -46.78 36.81 36.76
CA GLY A 201 -45.49 37.43 37.09
C GLY A 201 -44.95 38.22 35.89
N PRO A 202 -44.24 39.35 36.10
CA PRO A 202 -43.85 40.25 35.01
C PRO A 202 -42.70 39.72 34.16
N SER A 203 -42.79 40.04 32.87
CA SER A 203 -41.92 39.64 31.75
C SER A 203 -40.59 40.40 31.73
N PRO A 204 -39.42 39.74 31.55
CA PRO A 204 -38.20 40.41 31.14
C PRO A 204 -38.02 40.41 29.60
N ALA A 205 -37.56 41.54 29.08
CA ALA A 205 -37.38 41.88 27.67
C ALA A 205 -36.40 40.97 26.90
N PRO A 206 -36.54 40.82 25.57
CA PRO A 206 -35.69 39.96 24.76
C PRO A 206 -34.29 40.55 24.54
N ALA A 207 -33.26 39.74 24.81
CA ALA A 207 -31.87 40.06 24.50
C ALA A 207 -31.59 40.02 22.98
N ARG A 208 -30.87 41.04 22.48
CA ARG A 208 -30.43 41.16 21.07
C ARG A 208 -29.44 40.05 20.69
N PRO A 209 -29.47 39.53 19.45
CA PRO A 209 -28.44 38.64 18.94
C PRO A 209 -27.13 39.40 18.63
N PRO A 210 -25.96 38.77 18.79
CA PRO A 210 -24.66 39.37 18.46
C PRO A 210 -24.46 39.53 16.95
N SER A 211 -23.82 40.63 16.57
CA SER A 211 -23.47 41.00 15.20
C SER A 211 -22.40 40.09 14.59
N ALA A 212 -22.58 39.73 13.31
CA ALA A 212 -21.65 38.90 12.53
C ALA A 212 -20.28 39.60 12.32
N PRO A 213 -19.17 38.84 12.27
CA PRO A 213 -17.84 39.39 11.97
C PRO A 213 -17.72 39.79 10.48
N PRO A 214 -16.90 40.82 10.16
CA PRO A 214 -16.69 41.26 8.78
C PRO A 214 -15.92 40.23 7.93
N ARG A 215 -16.31 40.13 6.66
CA ARG A 215 -15.70 39.25 5.63
C ARG A 215 -14.24 39.64 5.37
N ALA A 216 -13.38 38.62 5.24
CA ALA A 216 -12.00 38.79 4.77
C ALA A 216 -11.94 39.27 3.31
N PRO A 217 -10.95 40.10 2.93
CA PRO A 217 -10.76 40.54 1.55
C PRO A 217 -10.22 39.42 0.65
N SER A 218 -10.73 39.35 -0.58
CA SER A 218 -10.30 38.42 -1.63
C SER A 218 -8.85 38.71 -2.08
N PRO A 219 -8.03 37.70 -2.39
CA PRO A 219 -6.68 37.90 -2.91
C PRO A 219 -6.70 38.37 -4.38
N SER A 220 -5.90 39.39 -4.68
CA SER A 220 -5.67 39.90 -6.04
C SER A 220 -4.99 38.85 -6.95
N PRO A 221 -5.31 38.80 -8.26
CA PRO A 221 -4.63 37.91 -9.19
C PRO A 221 -3.18 38.38 -9.44
N GLY A 222 -2.22 37.47 -9.27
CA GLY A 222 -0.81 37.70 -9.58
C GLY A 222 -0.53 37.81 -11.09
N PRO A 223 0.62 38.38 -11.48
CA PRO A 223 0.96 38.60 -12.89
C PRO A 223 1.26 37.29 -13.64
N ALA A 224 0.88 37.26 -14.92
CA ALA A 224 1.06 36.13 -15.82
C ALA A 224 2.54 35.84 -16.12
N PRO A 225 2.95 34.57 -16.31
CA PRO A 225 4.33 34.21 -16.62
C PRO A 225 4.73 34.60 -18.05
N SER A 226 5.95 35.10 -18.20
CA SER A 226 6.58 35.52 -19.46
C SER A 226 6.90 34.33 -20.37
N ALA A 227 6.73 34.53 -21.69
CA ALA A 227 6.97 33.51 -22.71
C ALA A 227 8.44 33.05 -22.80
N PRO A 228 8.71 31.78 -23.14
CA PRO A 228 10.07 31.26 -23.30
C PRO A 228 10.73 31.73 -24.62
N PRO A 229 12.08 31.83 -24.68
CA PRO A 229 12.81 32.26 -25.86
C PRO A 229 12.83 31.17 -26.98
N PRO A 230 13.00 31.57 -28.26
CA PRO A 230 13.02 30.65 -29.38
C PRO A 230 14.29 29.78 -29.43
N SER A 231 14.13 28.54 -29.92
CA SER A 231 15.20 27.55 -30.06
C SER A 231 16.18 27.87 -31.20
N PRO A 232 17.49 27.54 -31.08
CA PRO A 232 18.48 27.77 -32.13
C PRO A 232 18.35 26.78 -33.30
N ALA A 233 18.62 27.26 -34.51
CA ALA A 233 18.54 26.52 -35.77
C ALA A 233 19.63 25.42 -35.90
N PRO A 234 19.37 24.32 -36.64
CA PRO A 234 20.33 23.23 -36.82
C PRO A 234 21.47 23.61 -37.77
N GLY A 235 22.71 23.31 -37.35
CA GLY A 235 23.94 23.57 -38.10
C GLY A 235 24.19 22.61 -39.27
N SER A 236 24.85 23.13 -40.31
CA SER A 236 25.25 22.43 -41.53
C SER A 236 26.27 21.30 -41.29
N PRO A 237 26.22 20.19 -42.04
CA PRO A 237 27.16 19.08 -41.89
C PRO A 237 28.54 19.38 -42.53
N ALA A 238 29.59 19.09 -41.77
CA ALA A 238 30.99 19.16 -42.20
C ALA A 238 31.33 18.12 -43.28
N ARG A 239 32.07 18.57 -44.30
CA ARG A 239 32.53 17.80 -45.46
C ARG A 239 33.63 16.82 -45.06
N ARG A 240 33.41 15.53 -45.31
CA ARG A 240 34.31 14.40 -45.02
C ARG A 240 35.45 14.36 -46.04
N GLY A 241 36.69 14.21 -45.56
CA GLY A 241 37.92 14.21 -46.36
C GLY A 241 38.16 12.93 -47.17
N THR A 242 39.00 13.04 -48.20
CA THR A 242 39.58 11.95 -48.98
C THR A 242 41.06 11.80 -48.63
N PRO A 243 41.58 10.58 -48.37
CA PRO A 243 43.02 10.35 -48.28
C PRO A 243 43.60 10.04 -49.68
N ARG A 244 44.70 10.72 -50.03
CA ARG A 244 45.63 10.26 -51.08
C ARG A 244 46.63 9.29 -50.44
N ASN A 245 46.80 8.12 -51.05
CA ASN A 245 47.87 7.18 -50.71
C ASN A 245 49.09 7.41 -51.64
N PRO A 246 50.29 6.99 -51.20
CA PRO A 246 51.59 7.38 -51.78
C PRO A 246 51.90 6.72 -53.13
#